data_AF-A0A812YIB4-F1
#
_entry.id   AF-A0A812YIB4-F1
#
_cell.length_a   1.000
_cell.length_b   1.000
_cell.length_c   1.000
_cell.angle_alpha   90.00
_cell.angle_beta   90.00
_cell.angle_gamma   90.00
#
_symmetry.space_group_name_H-M   'P 1'
#
loop_
_entity.id
_entity.type
_entity.pdbx_description
1 polymer ?
#
loop_
_entity_poly.entity_id
_entity_poly.type
_entity_poly.pdbx_seq_one_letter_code
_entity_poly.pdbx_strand_id
1 'polypeptide(L)'
;MYVCMYVCMYVRMYKCLGPIRRPPLFLTSALHGQLAMPRSLASSPSDHSSSSSSDSSSTARSDDSSSTKRARARAKAAALRAKEARRMARLLAWFTKKLVVMLCEQLLEAEYKSEGRTTRQVAGMLSSLRRRSQNMSPLEVVAVTRPSLSGDTAQGLQADSSRLLAMLETPIPDNDYTWMFSDKVGNIGDPTRQQVQQHLQLLLVRGLARSLHTPEPERFVQQAVVYASFGWYVECLWLTWHLLSDDDRRAFQRWYHRVPTDSPDAIEDQLPMELEDAEEADNEPEPARGSRDPRPPVRPRQPQGDEEPQEVGPRRSQVRRQPGAS
;
A
#
# COMPACT_ATOMS: atom_id res chain seq x y z
N MET A 1 -14.63 3.78 8.94
CA MET A 1 -14.02 4.71 7.95
C MET A 1 -12.68 4.23 7.37
N TYR A 2 -11.77 3.67 8.18
CA TYR A 2 -10.44 3.20 7.73
C TYR A 2 -10.46 2.14 6.60
N VAL A 3 -11.40 1.20 6.63
CA VAL A 3 -11.51 0.14 5.61
C VAL A 3 -11.86 0.71 4.22
N CYS A 4 -12.72 1.73 4.16
CA CYS A 4 -13.13 2.35 2.90
C CYS A 4 -11.98 3.16 2.26
N MET A 5 -11.17 3.85 3.08
CA MET A 5 -9.94 4.50 2.58
C MET A 5 -8.93 3.47 2.06
N TYR A 6 -8.74 2.36 2.77
CA TYR A 6 -7.84 1.28 2.36
C TYR A 6 -8.20 0.71 0.99
N VAL A 7 -9.48 0.39 0.76
CA VAL A 7 -9.97 -0.18 -0.51
C VAL A 7 -9.87 0.84 -1.65
N CYS A 8 -10.25 2.11 -1.41
CA CYS A 8 -10.15 3.16 -2.44
C CYS A 8 -8.69 3.47 -2.83
N MET A 9 -7.77 3.41 -1.86
CA MET A 9 -6.33 3.57 -2.11
C MET A 9 -5.74 2.40 -2.89
N TYR A 10 -6.12 1.17 -2.54
CA TYR A 10 -5.69 -0.06 -3.21
C TYR A 10 -6.08 -0.03 -4.71
N VAL A 11 -7.35 0.25 -5.02
CA VAL A 11 -7.85 0.31 -6.41
C VAL A 11 -7.16 1.41 -7.24
N ARG A 12 -6.84 2.55 -6.62
CA ARG A 12 -6.19 3.67 -7.31
C ARG A 12 -4.70 3.40 -7.59
N MET A 13 -4.03 2.65 -6.73
CA MET A 13 -2.63 2.25 -6.93
C MET A 13 -2.49 1.22 -8.06
N TYR A 14 -3.37 0.22 -8.14
CA TYR A 14 -3.36 -0.74 -9.27
C TYR A 14 -3.56 -0.07 -10.63
N LYS A 15 -4.30 1.05 -10.68
CA LYS A 15 -4.41 1.87 -11.89
C LYS A 15 -3.15 2.66 -12.20
N CYS A 16 -2.41 3.13 -11.19
CA CYS A 16 -1.14 3.86 -11.38
C CYS A 16 0.07 2.95 -11.66
N LEU A 17 0.04 1.68 -11.26
CA LEU A 17 1.14 0.73 -11.49
C LEU A 17 1.11 0.04 -12.87
N GLY A 18 0.06 0.29 -13.68
CA GLY A 18 -0.16 -0.38 -14.95
C GLY A 18 -0.61 -1.84 -14.77
N PRO A 19 -1.23 -2.46 -15.81
CA PRO A 19 -1.72 -3.82 -15.71
C PRO A 19 -0.54 -4.78 -15.58
N ILE A 20 -0.37 -5.36 -14.40
CA ILE A 20 0.44 -6.56 -14.21
C ILE A 20 -0.30 -7.69 -14.94
N ARG A 21 0.06 -7.93 -16.22
CA ARG A 21 -0.34 -9.15 -16.92
C ARG A 21 0.13 -10.33 -16.08
N ARG A 22 -0.81 -11.02 -15.42
CA ARG A 22 -0.58 -12.35 -14.88
C ARG A 22 -0.17 -13.25 -16.06
N PRO A 23 0.87 -14.08 -15.93
CA PRO A 23 1.09 -15.14 -16.90
C PRO A 23 -0.10 -16.13 -16.81
N PRO A 24 -0.58 -16.67 -17.95
CA PRO A 24 -1.63 -17.67 -17.91
C PRO A 24 -1.04 -18.94 -17.28
N LEU A 25 -1.68 -19.43 -16.23
CA LEU A 25 -1.51 -20.81 -15.79
C LEU A 25 -2.12 -21.69 -16.88
N PHE A 26 -1.28 -22.43 -17.58
CA PHE A 26 -1.69 -23.55 -18.41
C PHE A 26 -2.25 -24.64 -17.50
N LEU A 27 -3.53 -24.96 -17.66
CA LEU A 27 -4.05 -26.30 -17.42
C LEU A 27 -4.94 -26.69 -18.60
N THR A 28 -4.59 -27.82 -19.17
CA THR A 28 -5.17 -28.55 -20.28
C THR A 28 -6.53 -29.16 -19.91
N SER A 29 -7.53 -29.06 -20.79
CA SER A 29 -8.12 -30.24 -21.46
C SER A 29 -9.35 -29.90 -22.31
N ALA A 30 -9.31 -30.47 -23.51
CA ALA A 30 -10.28 -30.66 -24.58
C ALA A 30 -11.79 -30.58 -24.26
N LEU A 31 -12.53 -29.98 -25.20
CA LEU A 31 -13.58 -30.71 -25.95
C LEU A 31 -13.86 -30.03 -27.30
N HIS A 32 -13.95 -30.88 -28.32
CA HIS A 32 -14.18 -30.61 -29.74
C HIS A 32 -15.66 -30.33 -30.03
N GLY A 33 -15.95 -29.47 -31.02
CA GLY A 33 -17.26 -29.42 -31.67
C GLY A 33 -17.55 -28.13 -32.44
N GLN A 34 -17.19 -28.12 -33.75
CA GLN A 34 -17.97 -27.69 -34.94
C GLN A 34 -18.81 -26.39 -34.86
N LEU A 35 -18.94 -25.49 -35.84
CA LEU A 35 -18.70 -25.38 -37.29
C LEU A 35 -19.05 -23.91 -37.64
N ALA A 36 -18.29 -23.19 -38.48
CA ALA A 36 -18.82 -22.20 -39.46
C ALA A 36 -17.71 -21.42 -40.20
N MET A 37 -17.49 -21.84 -41.45
CA MET A 37 -17.14 -21.10 -42.68
C MET A 37 -16.28 -19.80 -42.62
N PRO A 38 -15.09 -19.81 -43.24
CA PRO A 38 -14.35 -18.62 -43.67
C PRO A 38 -14.77 -18.16 -45.07
N ARG A 39 -14.90 -16.84 -45.28
CA ARG A 39 -15.02 -16.23 -46.61
C ARG A 39 -13.63 -15.91 -47.17
N SER A 40 -13.33 -16.55 -48.29
CA SER A 40 -12.18 -16.30 -49.17
C SER A 40 -12.35 -15.02 -50.00
N LEU A 41 -11.24 -14.30 -50.20
CA LEU A 41 -10.85 -13.61 -51.43
C LEU A 41 -9.31 -13.82 -51.51
N ALA A 42 -8.77 -14.72 -52.34
CA ALA A 42 -8.37 -14.53 -53.75
C ALA A 42 -7.37 -13.36 -53.94
N SER A 43 -6.18 -13.44 -54.55
CA SER A 43 -5.37 -14.49 -55.21
C SER A 43 -3.94 -13.95 -55.45
N SER A 44 -2.94 -14.85 -55.38
CA SER A 44 -1.64 -15.08 -56.11
C SER A 44 -0.95 -14.00 -57.00
N PRO A 45 0.33 -14.17 -57.49
CA PRO A 45 1.24 -15.33 -57.45
C PRO A 45 2.78 -15.07 -57.21
N SER A 46 3.47 -16.18 -56.93
CA SER A 46 4.84 -16.64 -57.31
C SER A 46 6.07 -15.71 -57.26
N ASP A 47 7.11 -16.18 -56.57
CA ASP A 47 8.40 -16.49 -57.23
C ASP A 47 9.18 -17.59 -56.49
N HIS A 48 9.75 -18.49 -57.28
CA HIS A 48 10.55 -19.64 -56.88
C HIS A 48 12.03 -19.27 -56.88
N SER A 49 12.80 -19.74 -55.89
CA SER A 49 14.20 -20.18 -56.09
C SER A 49 14.66 -21.05 -54.93
N SER A 50 14.95 -22.30 -55.28
CA SER A 50 15.66 -23.38 -54.59
C SER A 50 17.03 -22.90 -54.02
N SER A 51 17.74 -23.53 -53.08
CA SER A 51 18.12 -24.95 -52.99
C SER A 51 18.93 -25.25 -51.70
N SER A 52 18.92 -26.52 -51.32
CA SER A 52 20.02 -27.35 -50.76
C SER A 52 20.61 -27.07 -49.35
N SER A 53 20.16 -27.90 -48.41
CA SER A 53 20.94 -28.93 -47.70
C SER A 53 22.47 -28.80 -47.62
N SER A 54 23.02 -28.96 -46.41
CA SER A 54 23.85 -30.11 -46.05
C SER A 54 24.30 -30.06 -44.59
N ASP A 55 24.14 -31.21 -43.95
CA ASP A 55 24.77 -31.62 -42.71
C ASP A 55 26.30 -31.51 -42.77
N SER A 56 26.92 -31.20 -41.62
CA SER A 56 28.24 -31.74 -41.29
C SER A 56 28.40 -31.83 -39.79
N SER A 57 28.68 -33.07 -39.40
CA SER A 57 28.86 -33.62 -38.08
C SER A 57 30.16 -33.20 -37.40
N SER A 58 30.09 -33.25 -36.06
CA SER A 58 31.14 -33.67 -35.13
C SER A 58 32.42 -32.84 -35.07
N THR A 59 32.63 -32.13 -33.96
CA THR A 59 33.45 -32.58 -32.83
C THR A 59 33.73 -31.42 -31.86
N ALA A 60 33.83 -31.76 -30.58
CA ALA A 60 34.37 -30.98 -29.46
C ALA A 60 33.35 -30.31 -28.52
N ARG A 61 33.45 -30.78 -27.26
CA ARG A 61 33.10 -30.14 -25.98
C ARG A 61 31.74 -30.46 -25.37
N SER A 62 31.62 -31.70 -24.92
CA SER A 62 30.64 -32.18 -23.93
C SER A 62 30.81 -31.59 -22.52
N ASP A 63 31.34 -30.37 -22.38
CA ASP A 63 31.44 -29.63 -21.10
C ASP A 63 30.71 -28.27 -21.12
N ASP A 64 30.24 -27.81 -22.29
CA ASP A 64 29.70 -26.45 -22.48
C ASP A 64 28.17 -26.33 -22.19
N SER A 65 27.51 -27.44 -21.87
CA SER A 65 26.09 -27.41 -21.47
C SER A 65 25.92 -26.86 -20.04
N SER A 66 26.94 -27.03 -19.19
CA SER A 66 26.91 -26.58 -17.79
C SER A 66 27.23 -25.08 -17.67
N SER A 67 28.19 -24.59 -18.47
CA SER A 67 28.58 -23.18 -18.58
C SER A 67 27.44 -22.32 -19.12
N THR A 68 26.77 -22.77 -20.19
CA THR A 68 25.63 -22.08 -20.81
C THR A 68 24.39 -22.10 -19.90
N LYS A 69 24.11 -23.19 -19.19
CA LYS A 69 23.06 -23.26 -18.16
C LYS A 69 23.35 -22.30 -16.99
N ARG A 70 24.60 -22.25 -16.50
CA ARG A 70 25.02 -21.31 -15.44
C ARG A 70 24.94 -19.86 -15.89
N ALA A 71 25.36 -19.55 -17.12
CA ALA A 71 25.25 -18.21 -17.70
C ALA A 71 23.79 -17.76 -17.83
N ARG A 72 22.90 -18.64 -18.33
CA ARG A 72 21.46 -18.38 -18.40
C ARG A 72 20.84 -18.18 -17.02
N ALA A 73 21.23 -18.96 -16.02
CA ALA A 73 20.76 -18.80 -14.64
C ALA A 73 21.20 -17.44 -14.04
N ARG A 74 22.47 -17.05 -14.24
CA ARG A 74 22.99 -15.73 -13.82
C ARG A 74 22.27 -14.58 -14.52
N ALA A 75 22.03 -14.68 -15.83
CA ALA A 75 21.29 -13.68 -16.59
C ALA A 75 19.83 -13.55 -16.10
N LYS A 76 19.16 -14.67 -15.80
CA LYS A 76 17.81 -14.67 -15.22
C LYS A 76 17.79 -14.02 -13.83
N ALA A 77 18.75 -14.35 -12.96
CA ALA A 77 18.86 -13.74 -11.64
C ALA A 77 19.13 -12.22 -11.72
N ALA A 78 20.00 -11.79 -12.64
CA ALA A 78 20.27 -10.38 -12.89
C ALA A 78 19.03 -9.64 -13.41
N ALA A 79 18.27 -10.26 -14.33
CA ALA A 79 17.03 -9.69 -14.85
C ALA A 79 15.94 -9.54 -13.76
N LEU A 80 15.84 -10.51 -12.84
CA LEU A 80 14.94 -10.43 -11.68
C LEU A 80 15.33 -9.29 -10.74
N ARG A 81 16.61 -9.17 -10.39
CA ARG A 81 17.13 -8.05 -9.57
C ARG A 81 16.86 -6.69 -10.23
N ALA A 82 17.10 -6.56 -11.53
CA ALA A 82 16.81 -5.33 -12.26
C ALA A 82 15.31 -4.99 -12.27
N LYS A 83 14.45 -6.00 -12.39
CA LYS A 83 12.98 -5.80 -12.33
C LYS A 83 12.53 -5.35 -10.94
N GLU A 84 13.12 -5.90 -9.88
CA GLU A 84 12.86 -5.51 -8.51
C GLU A 84 13.35 -4.11 -8.19
N ALA A 85 14.57 -3.75 -8.59
CA ALA A 85 15.09 -2.39 -8.46
C ALA A 85 14.17 -1.35 -9.14
N ARG A 86 13.67 -1.65 -10.35
CA ARG A 86 12.68 -0.80 -11.04
C ARG A 86 11.33 -0.73 -10.32
N ARG A 87 10.92 -1.80 -9.62
CA ARG A 87 9.70 -1.81 -8.80
C ARG A 87 9.89 -0.90 -7.59
N MET A 88 11.00 -1.05 -6.87
CA MET A 88 11.34 -0.23 -5.70
C MET A 88 11.49 1.25 -6.07
N ALA A 89 12.21 1.58 -7.14
CA ALA A 89 12.35 2.96 -7.61
C ALA A 89 10.99 3.61 -7.94
N ARG A 90 10.08 2.88 -8.60
CA ARG A 90 8.72 3.38 -8.87
C ARG A 90 7.90 3.57 -7.59
N LEU A 91 8.06 2.68 -6.62
CA LEU A 91 7.38 2.76 -5.33
C LEU A 91 7.87 3.97 -4.54
N LEU A 92 9.18 4.20 -4.48
CA LEU A 92 9.76 5.39 -3.85
C LEU A 92 9.31 6.67 -4.54
N ALA A 93 9.38 6.75 -5.88
CA ALA A 93 8.89 7.91 -6.62
C ALA A 93 7.41 8.22 -6.34
N TRP A 94 6.57 7.18 -6.25
CA TRP A 94 5.18 7.32 -5.83
C TRP A 94 5.06 7.84 -4.39
N PHE A 95 5.81 7.24 -3.46
CA PHE A 95 5.79 7.60 -2.05
C PHE A 95 6.24 9.04 -1.81
N THR A 96 7.36 9.44 -2.41
CA THR A 96 7.88 10.81 -2.41
C THR A 96 6.83 11.81 -2.86
N LYS A 97 6.18 11.54 -3.99
CA LYS A 97 5.08 12.39 -4.49
C LYS A 97 3.92 12.46 -3.50
N LYS A 98 3.56 11.34 -2.86
CA LYS A 98 2.48 11.31 -1.87
C LYS A 98 2.80 12.12 -0.62
N LEU A 99 4.03 12.04 -0.11
CA LEU A 99 4.45 12.84 1.03
C LEU A 99 4.37 14.34 0.73
N VAL A 100 4.86 14.76 -0.44
CA VAL A 100 4.80 16.18 -0.84
C VAL A 100 3.37 16.67 -1.03
N VAL A 101 2.52 15.89 -1.70
CA VAL A 101 1.10 16.25 -1.86
C VAL A 101 0.40 16.35 -0.49
N MET A 102 0.67 15.43 0.42
CA MET A 102 0.10 15.44 1.77
C MET A 102 0.53 16.68 2.56
N LEU A 103 1.81 17.06 2.46
CA LEU A 103 2.33 18.25 3.13
C LEU A 103 1.67 19.53 2.58
N CYS A 104 1.56 19.65 1.26
CA CYS A 104 0.81 20.73 0.61
C CYS A 104 -0.66 20.77 1.06
N GLU A 105 -1.32 19.62 1.17
CA GLU A 105 -2.72 19.54 1.61
C GLU A 105 -2.91 20.01 3.05
N GLN A 106 -2.04 19.61 3.97
CA GLN A 106 -2.13 20.01 5.38
C GLN A 106 -1.95 21.52 5.56
N LEU A 107 -0.96 22.11 4.89
CA LEU A 107 -0.70 23.54 4.97
C LEU A 107 -1.86 24.36 4.38
N LEU A 108 -2.37 23.95 3.21
CA LEU A 108 -3.54 24.60 2.62
C LEU A 108 -4.80 24.42 3.47
N GLU A 109 -5.00 23.23 4.07
CA GLU A 109 -6.11 22.98 4.96
C GLU A 109 -6.09 23.94 6.17
N ALA A 110 -4.92 24.16 6.76
CA ALA A 110 -4.75 25.10 7.86
C ALA A 110 -4.97 26.55 7.41
N GLU A 111 -4.38 26.97 6.28
CA GLU A 111 -4.54 28.33 5.74
C GLU A 111 -6.03 28.64 5.48
N TYR A 112 -6.73 27.76 4.76
CA TYR A 112 -8.14 27.96 4.44
C TYR A 112 -9.05 27.93 5.66
N LYS A 113 -8.72 27.16 6.70
CA LYS A 113 -9.45 27.20 7.97
C LYS A 113 -9.22 28.52 8.69
N SER A 114 -8.01 29.05 8.67
CA SER A 114 -7.69 30.35 9.29
C SER A 114 -8.40 31.51 8.58
N GLU A 115 -8.62 31.41 7.28
CA GLU A 115 -9.44 32.35 6.48
C GLU A 115 -10.95 32.21 6.72
N GLY A 116 -11.40 31.28 7.57
CA GLY A 116 -12.81 31.08 7.88
C GLY A 116 -13.59 30.31 6.81
N ARG A 117 -12.92 29.57 5.91
CA ARG A 117 -13.62 28.75 4.91
C ARG A 117 -14.32 27.56 5.55
N THR A 118 -15.49 27.22 5.03
CA THR A 118 -16.25 26.05 5.51
C THR A 118 -15.55 24.75 5.15
N THR A 119 -15.72 23.70 5.97
CA THR A 119 -15.15 22.36 5.73
C THR A 119 -15.44 21.82 4.33
N ARG A 120 -16.64 22.10 3.79
CA ARG A 120 -17.04 21.67 2.44
C ARG A 120 -16.23 22.38 1.34
N GLN A 121 -15.98 23.68 1.50
CA GLN A 121 -15.16 24.44 0.55
C GLN A 121 -13.71 23.95 0.58
N VAL A 122 -13.14 23.78 1.78
CA VAL A 122 -11.79 23.24 1.96
C VAL A 122 -11.66 21.88 1.27
N ALA A 123 -12.59 20.95 1.54
CA ALA A 123 -12.59 19.63 0.91
C ALA A 123 -12.66 19.68 -0.64
N GLY A 124 -13.44 20.60 -1.20
CA GLY A 124 -13.54 20.83 -2.64
C GLY A 124 -12.22 21.32 -3.25
N MET A 125 -11.55 22.25 -2.58
CA MET A 125 -10.27 22.80 -3.02
C MET A 125 -9.13 21.80 -2.93
N LEU A 126 -9.03 21.07 -1.82
CA LEU A 126 -8.06 19.98 -1.67
C LEU A 126 -8.30 18.88 -2.72
N SER A 127 -9.57 18.57 -3.01
CA SER A 127 -9.92 17.63 -4.08
C SER A 127 -9.48 18.13 -5.47
N SER A 128 -9.57 19.43 -5.73
CA SER A 128 -9.06 20.05 -6.96
C SER A 128 -7.54 19.93 -7.06
N LEU A 129 -6.82 20.23 -5.98
CA LEU A 129 -5.36 20.04 -5.90
C LEU A 129 -4.97 18.59 -6.20
N ARG A 130 -5.62 17.60 -5.55
CA ARG A 130 -5.39 16.17 -5.78
C ARG A 130 -5.61 15.72 -7.22
N ARG A 131 -6.51 16.37 -7.95
CA ARG A 131 -6.74 16.08 -9.38
C ARG A 131 -5.63 16.67 -10.23
N ARG A 132 -5.26 17.92 -9.99
CA ARG A 132 -4.19 18.62 -10.71
C ARG A 132 -2.82 17.97 -10.48
N SER A 133 -2.54 17.50 -9.26
CA SER A 133 -1.26 16.92 -8.89
C SER A 133 -0.98 15.55 -9.50
N GLN A 134 -1.95 14.87 -10.14
CA GLN A 134 -1.77 13.50 -10.65
C GLN A 134 -0.64 13.36 -11.67
N ASN A 135 -0.45 14.37 -12.50
CA ASN A 135 0.56 14.37 -13.56
C ASN A 135 1.75 15.29 -13.26
N MET A 136 1.77 15.92 -12.08
CA MET A 136 2.84 16.84 -11.66
C MET A 136 3.99 16.10 -10.97
N SER A 137 5.21 16.60 -11.11
CA SER A 137 6.35 16.22 -10.27
C SER A 137 6.17 16.75 -8.83
N PRO A 138 6.89 16.20 -7.83
CA PRO A 138 6.81 16.72 -6.46
C PRO A 138 7.13 18.22 -6.37
N LEU A 139 8.17 18.68 -7.08
CA LEU A 139 8.56 20.10 -7.11
C LEU A 139 7.50 20.99 -7.79
N GLU A 140 6.86 20.50 -8.85
CA GLU A 140 5.75 21.23 -9.50
C GLU A 140 4.54 21.38 -8.56
N VAL A 141 4.22 20.36 -7.76
CA VAL A 141 3.15 20.44 -6.76
C VAL A 141 3.45 21.54 -5.74
N VAL A 142 4.69 21.65 -5.27
CA VAL A 142 5.12 22.73 -4.38
C VAL A 142 4.99 24.09 -5.07
N ALA A 143 5.49 24.22 -6.30
CA ALA A 143 5.47 25.46 -7.06
C ALA A 143 4.04 26.00 -7.30
N VAL A 144 3.07 25.11 -7.56
CA VAL A 144 1.66 25.49 -7.75
C VAL A 144 0.96 25.79 -6.43
N THR A 145 1.40 25.18 -5.32
CA THR A 145 0.78 25.36 -4.00
C THR A 145 1.25 26.65 -3.33
N ARG A 146 2.54 26.97 -3.46
CA ARG A 146 3.20 28.09 -2.77
C ARG A 146 2.49 29.45 -2.89
N PRO A 147 1.96 29.86 -4.06
CA PRO A 147 1.27 31.14 -4.19
C PRO A 147 -0.06 31.25 -3.42
N SER A 148 -0.61 30.12 -2.94
CA SER A 148 -1.86 30.07 -2.16
C SER A 148 -1.63 30.05 -0.65
N LEU A 149 -0.39 30.25 -0.20
CA LEU A 149 0.01 30.26 1.21
C LEU A 149 0.57 31.63 1.59
N SER A 150 0.39 32.03 2.85
CA SER A 150 1.10 33.16 3.44
C SER A 150 2.63 32.98 3.39
N GLY A 151 3.38 34.09 3.46
CA GLY A 151 4.83 34.11 3.26
C GLY A 151 5.60 33.12 4.14
N ASP A 152 5.31 33.09 5.44
CA ASP A 152 6.00 32.20 6.39
C ASP A 152 5.64 30.73 6.13
N THR A 153 4.37 30.43 5.91
CA THR A 153 3.87 29.08 5.58
C THR A 153 4.46 28.58 4.26
N ALA A 154 4.61 29.46 3.26
CA ALA A 154 5.24 29.17 1.99
C ALA A 154 6.74 28.85 2.12
N GLN A 155 7.45 29.55 3.01
CA GLN A 155 8.86 29.24 3.32
C GLN A 155 8.98 27.91 4.06
N GLY A 156 8.12 27.65 5.04
CA GLY A 156 8.03 26.36 5.74
C GLY A 156 7.79 25.20 4.78
N LEU A 157 6.84 25.34 3.84
CA LEU A 157 6.60 24.37 2.76
C LEU A 157 7.87 24.09 1.95
N GLN A 158 8.60 25.13 1.57
CA GLN A 158 9.83 24.99 0.79
C GLN A 158 10.89 24.24 1.61
N ALA A 159 11.11 24.61 2.87
CA ALA A 159 12.09 23.97 3.74
C ALA A 159 11.76 22.49 3.99
N ASP A 160 10.51 22.19 4.35
CA ASP A 160 10.07 20.82 4.64
C ASP A 160 10.11 19.94 3.40
N SER A 161 9.64 20.43 2.25
CA SER A 161 9.67 19.66 0.99
C SER A 161 11.11 19.40 0.53
N SER A 162 11.99 20.39 0.59
CA SER A 162 13.41 20.21 0.27
C SER A 162 14.09 19.19 1.19
N ARG A 163 13.80 19.22 2.50
CA ARG A 163 14.31 18.22 3.44
C ARG A 163 13.82 16.81 3.11
N LEU A 164 12.51 16.64 2.91
CA LEU A 164 11.94 15.33 2.59
C LEU A 164 12.52 14.76 1.30
N LEU A 165 12.66 15.58 0.26
CA LEU A 165 13.27 15.17 -1.00
C LEU A 165 14.72 14.72 -0.81
N ALA A 166 15.53 15.49 -0.07
CA ALA A 166 16.92 15.11 0.22
C ALA A 166 17.02 13.78 0.98
N MET A 167 16.15 13.55 1.96
CA MET A 167 16.10 12.28 2.72
C MET A 167 15.73 11.09 1.82
N LEU A 168 14.80 11.28 0.89
CA LEU A 168 14.32 10.23 -0.02
C LEU A 168 15.25 9.98 -1.21
N GLU A 169 16.05 10.96 -1.60
CA GLU A 169 17.10 10.82 -2.62
C GLU A 169 18.37 10.14 -2.08
N THR A 170 18.58 10.20 -0.77
CA THR A 170 19.74 9.57 -0.13
C THR A 170 19.64 8.05 -0.24
N PRO A 171 20.65 7.36 -0.82
CA PRO A 171 20.63 5.90 -0.93
C PRO A 171 20.73 5.26 0.44
N ILE A 172 20.04 4.13 0.61
CA ILE A 172 20.15 3.33 1.83
C ILE A 172 21.53 2.67 1.86
N PRO A 173 22.25 2.69 3.00
CA PRO A 173 23.52 1.97 3.13
C PRO A 173 23.38 0.49 2.79
N ASP A 174 24.39 -0.07 2.11
CA ASP A 174 24.35 -1.47 1.64
C ASP A 174 24.12 -2.48 2.77
N ASN A 175 24.64 -2.21 3.98
CA ASN A 175 24.42 -3.07 5.14
C ASN A 175 22.94 -3.13 5.53
N ASP A 176 22.28 -1.98 5.64
CA ASP A 176 20.85 -1.89 5.96
C ASP A 176 20.01 -2.53 4.85
N TYR A 177 20.35 -2.26 3.60
CA TYR A 177 19.69 -2.88 2.45
C TYR A 177 19.79 -4.41 2.52
N THR A 178 21.00 -4.94 2.73
CA THR A 178 21.24 -6.39 2.81
C THR A 178 20.47 -7.03 3.97
N TRP A 179 20.41 -6.35 5.12
CA TRP A 179 19.63 -6.81 6.27
C TRP A 179 18.13 -6.85 5.97
N MET A 180 17.54 -5.76 5.45
CA MET A 180 16.10 -5.68 5.17
C MET A 180 15.61 -6.69 4.14
N PHE A 181 16.43 -6.98 3.13
CA PHE A 181 16.12 -7.93 2.07
C PHE A 181 16.71 -9.33 2.31
N SER A 182 17.22 -9.59 3.52
CA SER A 182 17.63 -10.93 3.90
C SER A 182 16.42 -11.82 4.15
N ASP A 183 16.61 -13.13 4.03
CA ASP A 183 15.59 -14.14 4.37
C ASP A 183 15.27 -14.17 5.87
N LYS A 184 15.78 -13.23 6.69
CA LYS A 184 15.60 -13.17 8.15
C LYS A 184 14.61 -12.10 8.61
N VAL A 185 14.02 -11.33 7.70
CA VAL A 185 13.16 -10.20 8.05
C VAL A 185 11.71 -10.48 7.63
N GLY A 186 10.80 -10.43 8.60
CA GLY A 186 9.38 -10.70 8.40
C GLY A 186 9.01 -12.19 8.49
N ASN A 187 9.82 -12.98 9.18
CA ASN A 187 9.62 -14.41 9.42
C ASN A 187 8.74 -14.69 10.64
N ILE A 188 8.41 -15.97 10.84
CA ILE A 188 7.77 -16.47 12.06
C ILE A 188 8.70 -16.16 13.25
N GLY A 189 8.15 -15.46 14.25
CA GLY A 189 8.88 -15.02 15.43
C GLY A 189 9.40 -13.58 15.38
N ASP A 190 9.39 -12.94 14.21
CA ASP A 190 9.71 -11.53 14.10
C ASP A 190 8.55 -10.65 14.60
N PRO A 191 8.84 -9.39 14.97
CA PRO A 191 7.82 -8.38 15.25
C PRO A 191 6.75 -8.32 14.15
N THR A 192 5.49 -8.34 14.56
CA THR A 192 4.37 -8.21 13.63
C THR A 192 4.45 -6.90 12.87
N ARG A 193 3.89 -6.86 11.66
CA ARG A 193 3.83 -5.64 10.85
C ARG A 193 3.23 -4.45 11.61
N GLN A 194 2.23 -4.69 12.45
CA GLN A 194 1.59 -3.63 13.26
C GLN A 194 2.55 -3.07 14.32
N GLN A 195 3.29 -3.94 15.02
CA GLN A 195 4.32 -3.51 15.98
C GLN A 195 5.40 -2.67 15.28
N VAL A 196 5.81 -3.09 14.09
CA VAL A 196 6.81 -2.37 13.28
C VAL A 196 6.30 -1.00 12.85
N GLN A 197 5.07 -0.91 12.35
CA GLN A 197 4.43 0.35 12.00
C GLN A 197 4.36 1.30 13.20
N GLN A 198 3.92 0.80 14.35
CA GLN A 198 3.84 1.58 15.58
C GLN A 198 5.21 2.06 16.03
N HIS A 199 6.23 1.19 15.98
CA HIS A 199 7.58 1.56 16.40
C HIS A 199 8.23 2.58 15.44
N LEU A 200 8.08 2.39 14.12
CA LEU A 200 8.52 3.36 13.12
C LEU A 200 7.84 4.71 13.32
N GLN A 201 6.54 4.72 13.58
CA GLN A 201 5.79 5.93 13.87
C GLN A 201 6.35 6.65 15.12
N LEU A 202 6.66 5.91 16.19
CA LEU A 202 7.24 6.50 17.41
C LEU A 202 8.60 7.16 17.14
N LEU A 203 9.48 6.50 16.39
CA LEU A 203 10.79 7.05 16.05
C LEU A 203 10.66 8.29 15.15
N LEU A 204 9.80 8.23 14.12
CA LEU A 204 9.57 9.34 13.20
C LEU A 204 8.91 10.54 13.89
N VAL A 205 8.03 10.33 14.88
CA VAL A 205 7.48 11.43 15.67
C VAL A 205 8.57 12.08 16.54
N ARG A 206 9.50 11.29 17.09
CA ARG A 206 10.60 11.83 17.91
C ARG A 206 11.64 12.59 17.09
N GLY A 207 11.93 12.12 15.88
CA GLY A 207 12.92 12.70 14.98
C GLY A 207 12.31 13.68 13.97
N LEU A 208 11.63 13.14 12.96
CA LEU A 208 11.14 13.89 11.80
C LEU A 208 10.11 14.97 12.18
N ALA A 209 9.10 14.65 12.99
CA ALA A 209 8.00 15.58 13.29
C ALA A 209 8.50 16.89 13.94
N ARG A 210 9.49 16.81 14.83
CA ARG A 210 10.10 17.99 15.49
C ARG A 210 10.81 18.93 14.54
N SER A 211 11.17 18.44 13.36
CA SER A 211 11.91 19.20 12.37
C SER A 211 10.99 19.92 11.38
N LEU A 212 9.73 19.46 11.22
CA LEU A 212 8.80 19.98 10.22
C LEU A 212 8.09 21.25 10.72
N HIS A 213 7.77 22.14 9.78
CA HIS A 213 7.01 23.38 10.03
C HIS A 213 5.50 23.22 9.81
N THR A 214 5.05 22.02 9.39
CA THR A 214 3.61 21.71 9.24
C THR A 214 2.86 21.84 10.57
N PRO A 215 1.59 22.32 10.57
CA PRO A 215 0.80 22.55 11.79
C PRO A 215 0.48 21.27 12.57
N GLU A 216 0.42 20.11 11.90
CA GLU A 216 0.12 18.81 12.53
C GLU A 216 1.19 17.77 12.13
N PRO A 217 2.43 17.89 12.64
CA PRO A 217 3.55 17.06 12.18
C PRO A 217 3.43 15.61 12.63
N GLU A 218 2.80 15.32 13.77
CA GLU A 218 2.52 13.95 14.19
C GLU A 218 1.51 13.28 13.25
N ARG A 219 0.47 14.01 12.84
CA ARG A 219 -0.51 13.49 11.88
C ARG A 219 0.11 13.23 10.52
N PHE A 220 1.03 14.10 10.09
CA PHE A 220 1.81 13.89 8.87
C PHE A 220 2.58 12.57 8.94
N VAL A 221 3.33 12.35 10.03
CA VAL A 221 4.11 11.11 10.23
C VAL A 221 3.21 9.88 10.27
N GLN A 222 2.11 9.93 11.01
CA GLN A 222 1.13 8.83 11.07
C GLN A 222 0.64 8.45 9.68
N GLN A 223 0.24 9.45 8.89
CA GLN A 223 -0.22 9.22 7.53
C GLN A 223 0.91 8.70 6.63
N ALA A 224 2.12 9.25 6.75
CA ALA A 224 3.30 8.78 6.01
C ALA A 224 3.57 7.29 6.24
N VAL A 225 3.52 6.82 7.50
CA VAL A 225 3.67 5.41 7.84
C VAL A 225 2.53 4.58 7.26
N VAL A 226 1.28 5.05 7.32
CA VAL A 226 0.14 4.39 6.66
C VAL A 226 0.35 4.32 5.14
N TYR A 227 0.90 5.35 4.51
CA TYR A 227 1.24 5.36 3.10
C TYR A 227 2.38 4.40 2.73
N ALA A 228 3.36 4.21 3.61
CA ALA A 228 4.38 3.19 3.42
C ALA A 228 3.82 1.77 3.63
N SER A 229 2.80 1.65 4.49
CA SER A 229 2.16 0.41 4.91
C SER A 229 1.19 -0.22 3.90
N PHE A 230 1.05 0.35 2.71
CA PHE A 230 0.19 -0.20 1.65
C PHE A 230 0.74 -1.50 1.03
N GLY A 231 1.94 -1.94 1.42
CA GLY A 231 2.63 -3.10 0.87
C GLY A 231 2.91 -4.23 1.87
N TRP A 232 3.88 -5.06 1.48
CA TRP A 232 4.43 -6.13 2.28
C TRP A 232 5.36 -5.52 3.33
N TYR A 233 5.72 -6.36 4.30
CA TYR A 233 6.55 -6.01 5.45
C TYR A 233 7.80 -5.20 5.04
N VAL A 234 8.57 -5.74 4.08
CA VAL A 234 9.85 -5.17 3.64
C VAL A 234 9.67 -3.83 2.93
N GLU A 235 8.61 -3.63 2.14
CA GLU A 235 8.43 -2.34 1.47
C GLU A 235 8.04 -1.22 2.43
N CYS A 236 7.24 -1.53 3.46
CA CYS A 236 6.93 -0.56 4.51
C CYS A 236 8.22 -0.11 5.23
N LEU A 237 9.05 -1.07 5.61
CA LEU A 237 10.34 -0.82 6.24
C LEU A 237 11.24 0.01 5.32
N TRP A 238 11.41 -0.42 4.08
CA TRP A 238 12.28 0.23 3.09
C TRP A 238 11.88 1.68 2.81
N LEU A 239 10.58 1.96 2.62
CA LEU A 239 10.10 3.33 2.36
C LEU A 239 10.27 4.25 3.56
N THR A 240 9.98 3.75 4.76
CA THR A 240 10.12 4.54 5.99
C THR A 240 11.58 4.68 6.43
N TRP A 241 12.47 3.78 6.02
CA TRP A 241 13.90 3.81 6.34
C TRP A 241 14.59 5.11 5.91
N HIS A 242 14.19 5.63 4.75
CA HIS A 242 14.67 6.91 4.23
C HIS A 242 14.31 8.09 5.14
N LEU A 243 13.23 7.99 5.90
CA LEU A 243 12.74 9.05 6.79
C LEU A 243 13.37 9.01 8.18
N LEU A 244 14.10 7.95 8.52
CA LEU A 244 14.78 7.80 9.80
C LEU A 244 16.17 8.44 9.76
N SER A 245 16.55 9.07 10.87
CA SER A 245 17.95 9.44 11.12
C SER A 245 18.80 8.19 11.34
N ASP A 246 20.12 8.31 11.24
CA ASP A 246 21.02 7.18 11.49
C ASP A 246 20.90 6.63 12.93
N ASP A 247 20.68 7.51 13.91
CA ASP A 247 20.45 7.11 15.30
C ASP A 247 19.12 6.36 15.46
N ASP A 248 18.06 6.82 14.79
CA ASP A 248 16.76 6.16 14.79
C ASP A 248 16.82 4.79 14.10
N ARG A 249 17.58 4.65 13.00
CA ARG A 249 17.82 3.36 12.33
C ARG A 249 18.48 2.36 13.28
N ARG A 250 19.52 2.80 14.00
CA ARG A 250 20.20 1.96 15.02
C ARG A 250 19.29 1.63 16.20
N ALA A 251 18.45 2.57 16.62
CA ALA A 251 17.45 2.32 17.67
C ALA A 251 16.43 1.27 17.21
N PHE A 252 15.94 1.39 15.98
CA PHE A 252 15.02 0.44 15.37
C PHE A 252 15.63 -0.97 15.29
N GLN A 253 16.85 -1.12 14.77
CA GLN A 253 17.52 -2.42 14.67
C GLN A 253 17.71 -3.09 16.03
N ARG A 254 18.13 -2.31 17.04
CA ARG A 254 18.27 -2.83 18.42
C ARG A 254 16.94 -3.28 18.99
N TRP A 255 15.86 -2.54 18.75
CA TRP A 255 14.52 -2.96 19.16
C TRP A 255 14.10 -4.23 18.43
N TYR A 256 14.25 -4.27 17.10
CA TYR A 256 13.86 -5.38 16.25
C TYR A 256 14.47 -6.71 16.70
N HIS A 257 15.77 -6.70 17.03
CA HIS A 257 16.49 -7.89 17.51
C HIS A 257 16.25 -8.26 18.97
N ARG A 258 15.58 -7.40 19.75
CA ARG A 258 15.32 -7.62 21.19
C ARG A 258 13.91 -8.09 21.50
N VAL A 259 12.98 -8.02 20.54
CA VAL A 259 11.61 -8.48 20.77
C VAL A 259 11.68 -10.00 21.05
N PRO A 260 11.28 -10.44 22.26
CA PRO A 260 11.21 -11.87 22.54
C PRO A 260 10.24 -12.49 21.54
N THR A 261 10.69 -13.54 20.87
CA THR A 261 9.81 -14.51 20.24
C THR A 261 8.87 -15.02 21.32
N ASP A 262 7.66 -14.47 21.41
CA ASP A 262 6.52 -15.16 22.01
C ASP A 262 6.17 -16.33 21.07
N SER A 263 7.09 -17.30 21.01
CA SER A 263 6.82 -18.59 20.43
C SER A 263 5.91 -19.32 21.42
N PRO A 264 4.72 -19.77 21.01
CA PRO A 264 3.89 -20.63 21.87
C PRO A 264 4.63 -21.92 22.27
N ASP A 265 5.71 -22.29 21.56
CA ASP A 265 6.53 -23.47 21.89
C ASP A 265 7.46 -23.24 23.10
N ALA A 266 7.65 -22.00 23.56
CA ALA A 266 8.45 -21.71 24.75
C ALA A 266 7.70 -21.96 26.07
N ILE A 267 6.40 -22.29 26.01
CA ILE A 267 5.59 -22.61 27.19
C ILE A 267 5.73 -24.10 27.56
N GLU A 268 6.16 -24.97 26.64
CA GLU A 268 6.32 -26.40 26.93
C GLU A 268 7.62 -26.74 27.71
N ASP A 269 8.65 -25.87 27.66
CA ASP A 269 9.96 -26.12 28.30
C ASP A 269 10.12 -25.51 29.71
N GLN A 270 9.04 -24.97 30.31
CA GLN A 270 9.06 -24.42 31.69
C GLN A 270 8.04 -25.09 32.64
N LEU A 271 7.73 -26.37 32.42
CA LEU A 271 7.13 -27.17 33.49
C LEU A 271 8.25 -27.85 34.28
N PRO A 272 8.44 -27.52 35.58
CA PRO A 272 9.28 -28.32 36.45
C PRO A 272 8.75 -29.75 36.48
N MET A 273 9.62 -30.69 36.17
CA MET A 273 9.49 -32.09 36.58
C MET A 273 9.48 -32.10 38.12
N GLU A 274 8.30 -32.10 38.72
CA GLU A 274 8.10 -32.64 40.06
C GLU A 274 7.12 -33.80 39.94
N LEU A 275 7.67 -35.01 40.00
CA LEU A 275 6.94 -36.19 40.43
C LEU A 275 6.47 -35.94 41.86
N GLU A 276 5.22 -36.29 42.17
CA GLU A 276 4.93 -37.08 43.36
C GLU A 276 3.54 -37.73 43.28
N ASP A 277 3.51 -38.95 43.78
CA ASP A 277 2.46 -39.94 43.73
C ASP A 277 1.16 -39.50 44.42
N ALA A 278 0.02 -39.83 43.82
CA ALA A 278 -1.22 -40.05 44.56
C ALA A 278 -2.09 -41.07 43.82
N GLU A 279 -2.33 -42.17 44.53
CA GLU A 279 -3.14 -43.32 44.15
C GLU A 279 -4.61 -42.94 43.85
N GLU A 280 -5.14 -43.57 42.81
CA GLU A 280 -6.44 -44.25 42.75
C GLU A 280 -7.63 -43.66 43.55
N ALA A 281 -8.59 -43.01 42.86
CA ALA A 281 -10.02 -43.22 43.10
C ALA A 281 -10.89 -42.64 41.96
N ASP A 282 -11.77 -43.48 41.46
CA ASP A 282 -13.09 -43.22 40.87
C ASP A 282 -13.23 -42.59 39.47
N ASN A 283 -13.50 -43.52 38.55
CA ASN A 283 -14.41 -43.39 37.41
C ASN A 283 -15.59 -42.44 37.67
N GLU A 284 -15.77 -41.44 36.80
CA GLU A 284 -17.09 -41.11 36.24
C GLU A 284 -16.92 -40.36 34.90
N PRO A 285 -17.59 -40.80 33.81
CA PRO A 285 -17.52 -40.12 32.52
C PRO A 285 -18.50 -38.93 32.49
N GLU A 286 -17.99 -37.69 32.48
CA GLU A 286 -18.87 -36.52 32.31
C GLU A 286 -19.41 -36.41 30.87
N PRO A 287 -20.73 -36.18 30.70
CA PRO A 287 -21.42 -36.21 29.42
C PRO A 287 -21.22 -34.93 28.59
N ALA A 288 -21.26 -35.10 27.26
CA ALA A 288 -21.25 -34.05 26.26
C ALA A 288 -22.30 -32.96 26.54
N ARG A 289 -21.85 -31.74 26.86
CA ARG A 289 -22.73 -30.58 26.97
C ARG A 289 -23.00 -30.00 25.59
N GLY A 290 -24.22 -30.24 25.15
CA GLY A 290 -24.76 -29.84 23.87
C GLY A 290 -24.91 -28.32 23.68
N SER A 291 -24.91 -27.99 22.40
CA SER A 291 -25.74 -26.99 21.73
C SER A 291 -26.61 -26.12 22.65
N ARG A 292 -26.24 -24.84 22.75
CA ARG A 292 -27.13 -23.78 23.22
C ARG A 292 -27.10 -22.64 22.21
N ASP A 293 -28.00 -22.74 21.25
CA ASP A 293 -28.48 -21.60 20.47
C ASP A 293 -29.00 -20.50 21.41
N PRO A 294 -28.57 -19.24 21.26
CA PRO A 294 -29.21 -18.13 21.94
C PRO A 294 -30.57 -17.81 21.26
N ARG A 295 -31.66 -17.97 22.02
CA ARG A 295 -32.99 -17.46 21.66
C ARG A 295 -32.95 -15.93 21.45
N PRO A 296 -33.65 -15.39 20.43
CA PRO A 296 -33.78 -13.95 20.27
C PRO A 296 -34.78 -13.36 21.29
N PRO A 297 -34.58 -12.11 21.74
CA PRO A 297 -35.48 -11.46 22.68
C PRO A 297 -36.81 -11.06 22.06
N VAL A 298 -37.87 -11.33 22.81
CA VAL A 298 -39.27 -10.99 22.59
C VAL A 298 -39.46 -9.47 22.69
N ARG A 299 -39.99 -8.83 21.64
CA ARG A 299 -40.49 -7.44 21.70
C ARG A 299 -41.91 -7.42 22.30
N PRO A 300 -42.20 -6.57 23.29
CA PRO A 300 -43.58 -6.30 23.69
C PRO A 300 -44.31 -5.48 22.62
N ARG A 301 -45.56 -5.87 22.37
CA ARG A 301 -46.52 -5.16 21.52
C ARG A 301 -47.08 -3.89 22.21
N GLN A 302 -47.55 -3.00 21.34
CA GLN A 302 -48.12 -1.66 21.46
C GLN A 302 -49.23 -1.46 22.51
N PRO A 303 -49.66 -0.19 22.68
CA PRO A 303 -51.03 0.12 22.24
C PRO A 303 -51.14 1.31 21.28
N GLN A 304 -52.18 1.21 20.46
CA GLN A 304 -52.74 2.19 19.52
C GLN A 304 -53.26 3.44 20.25
N GLY A 305 -53.29 4.55 19.51
CA GLY A 305 -54.06 5.75 19.84
C GLY A 305 -54.20 6.59 18.59
N ASP A 306 -55.37 6.48 17.96
CA ASP A 306 -55.84 7.26 16.81
C ASP A 306 -55.95 8.75 17.17
N GLU A 307 -55.73 9.64 16.18
CA GLU A 307 -56.58 10.79 15.81
C GLU A 307 -55.82 11.76 14.87
N GLU A 308 -56.19 11.71 13.58
CA GLU A 308 -56.23 12.85 12.64
C GLU A 308 -57.44 13.76 13.02
N PRO A 309 -57.72 14.97 12.43
CA PRO A 309 -57.30 15.46 11.10
C PRO A 309 -56.99 16.98 10.95
N GLN A 310 -56.55 17.35 9.73
CA GLN A 310 -56.81 18.64 9.01
C GLN A 310 -56.12 19.91 9.57
N GLU A 311 -55.68 20.93 8.81
CA GLU A 311 -56.16 21.49 7.55
C GLU A 311 -55.21 22.60 7.00
N VAL A 312 -55.34 22.91 5.69
CA VAL A 312 -55.09 24.20 4.98
C VAL A 312 -53.65 24.71 4.71
N GLY A 313 -53.34 24.88 3.40
CA GLY A 313 -52.16 25.56 2.82
C GLY A 313 -52.24 27.12 2.86
N PRO A 314 -51.82 27.92 1.84
CA PRO A 314 -51.26 27.55 0.53
C PRO A 314 -50.15 28.50 -0.06
N ARG A 315 -49.77 28.19 -1.32
CA ARG A 315 -49.43 29.10 -2.45
C ARG A 315 -48.03 29.76 -2.63
N ARG A 316 -47.44 29.43 -3.81
CA ARG A 316 -46.88 30.28 -4.89
C ARG A 316 -46.07 31.52 -4.46
N SER A 317 -44.86 31.73 -4.99
CA SER A 317 -44.71 32.25 -6.36
C SER A 317 -43.30 32.07 -6.94
N GLN A 318 -43.27 31.65 -8.20
CA GLN A 318 -42.12 31.78 -9.10
C GLN A 318 -41.94 33.25 -9.48
N VAL A 319 -40.69 33.75 -9.49
CA VAL A 319 -40.34 34.98 -10.21
C VAL A 319 -39.22 34.65 -11.20
N ARG A 320 -39.62 34.62 -12.46
CA ARG A 320 -38.80 34.57 -13.67
C ARG A 320 -38.44 36.03 -14.00
N ARG A 321 -37.16 36.41 -13.98
CA ARG A 321 -36.68 37.64 -14.63
C ARG A 321 -35.86 37.26 -15.86
N GLN A 322 -36.33 37.72 -17.02
CA GLN A 322 -35.57 37.83 -18.26
C GLN A 322 -34.90 39.21 -18.34
N PRO A 323 -33.87 39.38 -19.21
CA PRO A 323 -33.10 40.60 -19.33
C PRO A 323 -33.76 41.61 -20.29
N GLY A 324 -33.66 42.89 -19.95
CA GLY A 324 -33.99 44.01 -20.84
C GLY A 324 -32.72 44.61 -21.42
N ALA A 325 -32.72 44.80 -22.73
CA ALA A 325 -31.69 45.41 -23.53
C ALA A 325 -31.60 46.94 -23.32
N SER A 326 -30.40 47.47 -23.49
CA SER A 326 -30.08 48.80 -24.01
C SER A 326 -28.74 48.69 -24.72
#